data_AF-A0A6P1T6E3-F1
#
_entry.id   AF-A0A6P1T6E3-F1
#
_cell.length_a   1.000
_cell.length_b   1.000
_cell.length_c   1.000
_cell.angle_alpha   90.00
_cell.angle_beta   90.00
_cell.angle_gamma   90.00
#
_symmetry.space_group_name_H-M   'P 1'
#
loop_
_entity.id
_entity.type
_entity.pdbx_description
1 polymer ?
#
loop_
_entity_poly.entity_id
_entity_poly.type
_entity_poly.pdbx_seq_one_letter_code
_entity_poly.pdbx_strand_id
1 'polypeptide(L)'
;MPTEPTLHMLCGKPASGKSTLAGRLADAPRTVCIAEDAWLATLFGDEMSTLSDYVRCSAKLREIMAPHVATLLGQGLSVVLDFPANTIETREWMRGILDRTHAAHVLHVLDLPDESCLERLRARNAAGEHPFAATEAQFRRLSAHYRPPSADEGFNVRVYTDTA
;
A
#
# COMPACT_ATOMS: atom_id res chain seq x y z
N MET A 1 13.79 -16.15 19.30
CA MET A 1 14.78 -15.67 18.31
C MET A 1 14.24 -14.39 17.71
N PRO A 2 15.07 -13.40 17.34
CA PRO A 2 14.57 -12.23 16.61
C PRO A 2 13.94 -12.70 15.29
N THR A 3 12.73 -12.25 15.01
CA THR A 3 12.06 -12.45 13.72
C THR A 3 12.85 -11.73 12.63
N GLU A 4 13.03 -12.38 11.48
CA GLU A 4 13.70 -11.78 10.34
C GLU A 4 12.96 -10.50 9.89
N PRO A 5 13.66 -9.36 9.74
CA PRO A 5 13.05 -8.11 9.28
C PRO A 5 12.38 -8.34 7.93
N THR A 6 11.14 -7.89 7.81
CA THR A 6 10.34 -8.11 6.60
C THR A 6 9.76 -6.80 6.07
N LEU A 7 9.89 -6.57 4.76
CA LEU A 7 9.14 -5.55 4.05
C LEU A 7 7.78 -6.13 3.60
N HIS A 8 6.71 -5.63 4.19
CA HIS A 8 5.34 -5.95 3.81
C HIS A 8 4.80 -4.88 2.85
N MET A 9 4.38 -5.29 1.65
CA MET A 9 3.82 -4.43 0.62
C MET A 9 2.37 -4.82 0.33
N LEU A 10 1.52 -3.86 -0.03
CA LEU A 10 0.07 -4.07 -0.14
C LEU A 10 -0.42 -3.76 -1.56
N CYS A 11 -1.02 -4.76 -2.21
CA CYS A 11 -1.57 -4.69 -3.55
C CYS A 11 -3.08 -5.00 -3.50
N GLY A 12 -3.90 -4.20 -4.16
CA GLY A 12 -5.34 -4.43 -4.23
C GLY A 12 -6.11 -3.17 -4.57
N LYS A 13 -7.32 -3.35 -5.12
CA LYS A 13 -8.22 -2.27 -5.52
C LYS A 13 -8.58 -1.34 -4.33
N PRO A 14 -9.07 -0.11 -4.57
CA PRO A 14 -9.57 0.73 -3.48
C PRO A 14 -10.63 -0.02 -2.65
N ALA A 15 -10.71 0.25 -1.35
CA ALA A 15 -11.63 -0.45 -0.44
C ALA A 15 -11.45 -1.99 -0.33
N SER A 16 -10.37 -2.58 -0.85
CA SER A 16 -10.09 -4.01 -0.68
C SER A 16 -9.72 -4.42 0.75
N GLY A 17 -9.39 -3.46 1.63
CA GLY A 17 -8.98 -3.71 3.02
C GLY A 17 -7.47 -3.62 3.27
N LYS A 18 -6.69 -3.04 2.34
CA LYS A 18 -5.23 -2.86 2.47
C LYS A 18 -4.83 -2.22 3.79
N SER A 19 -5.35 -1.03 4.12
CA SER A 19 -4.98 -0.32 5.34
C SER A 19 -5.40 -1.06 6.62
N THR A 20 -6.48 -1.85 6.58
CA THR A 20 -6.85 -2.74 7.68
C THR A 20 -5.82 -3.86 7.87
N LEU A 21 -5.37 -4.48 6.79
CA LEU A 21 -4.29 -5.47 6.83
C LEU A 21 -2.97 -4.82 7.27
N ALA A 22 -2.71 -3.59 6.83
CA ALA A 22 -1.52 -2.82 7.22
C ALA A 22 -1.45 -2.64 8.73
N GLY A 23 -2.56 -2.20 9.35
CA GLY A 23 -2.66 -2.06 10.80
C GLY A 23 -2.41 -3.38 11.54
N ARG A 24 -3.05 -4.47 11.10
CA ARG A 24 -2.85 -5.79 11.70
C ARG A 24 -1.41 -6.30 11.61
N LEU A 25 -0.74 -6.04 10.48
CA LEU A 25 0.67 -6.39 10.30
C LEU A 25 1.59 -5.53 11.20
N ALA A 26 1.22 -4.26 11.42
CA ALA A 26 1.97 -3.33 12.25
C ALA A 26 1.90 -3.63 13.74
N ASP A 27 0.90 -4.38 14.21
CA ASP A 27 0.79 -4.83 15.60
C ASP A 27 1.90 -5.83 15.99
N ALA A 28 2.62 -6.40 15.02
CA ALA A 28 3.74 -7.28 15.29
C ALA A 28 4.91 -6.52 15.95
N PRO A 29 5.63 -7.13 16.91
CA PRO A 29 6.79 -6.50 17.55
C PRO A 29 7.82 -6.00 16.53
N ARG A 30 8.45 -4.85 16.81
CA ARG A 30 9.49 -4.25 15.96
C ARG A 30 9.04 -3.96 14.53
N THR A 31 7.77 -3.65 14.34
CA THR A 31 7.20 -3.32 13.03
C THR A 31 6.76 -1.86 12.99
N VAL A 32 7.10 -1.17 11.91
CA VAL A 32 6.69 0.23 11.67
C VAL A 32 5.77 0.27 10.44
N CYS A 33 4.61 0.90 10.56
CA CYS A 33 3.74 1.19 9.43
C CYS A 33 4.02 2.58 8.87
N ILE A 34 4.22 2.67 7.57
CA ILE A 34 4.34 3.94 6.83
C ILE A 34 3.15 3.99 5.86
N ALA A 35 2.15 4.82 6.19
CA ALA A 35 0.94 4.99 5.41
C ALA A 35 1.03 6.19 4.49
N GLU A 36 1.02 5.97 3.17
CA GLU A 36 1.19 7.02 2.16
C GLU A 36 0.20 8.17 2.37
N ASP A 37 -1.09 7.84 2.54
CA ASP A 37 -2.16 8.82 2.70
C ASP A 37 -1.90 9.79 3.87
N ALA A 38 -1.38 9.30 5.00
CA ALA A 38 -1.11 10.14 6.17
C ALA A 38 0.04 11.13 5.92
N TRP A 39 1.10 10.67 5.25
CA TRP A 39 2.25 11.50 4.89
C TRP A 39 1.88 12.51 3.82
N LEU A 40 1.18 12.09 2.76
CA LEU A 40 0.75 12.99 1.69
C LEU A 40 -0.25 14.03 2.21
N ALA A 41 -1.21 13.66 3.05
CA ALA A 41 -2.18 14.61 3.61
C ALA A 41 -1.50 15.71 4.44
N THR A 42 -0.43 15.36 5.17
CA THR A 42 0.28 16.32 6.04
C THR A 42 1.28 17.17 5.25
N LEU A 43 2.00 16.58 4.29
CA LEU A 43 3.06 17.26 3.55
C LEU A 43 2.57 18.05 2.33
N PHE A 44 1.48 17.61 1.70
CA PHE A 44 1.02 18.11 0.40
C PHE A 44 -0.50 18.30 0.34
N GLY A 45 -1.21 18.30 1.47
CA GLY A 45 -2.68 18.33 1.49
C GLY A 45 -3.29 19.51 0.74
N ASP A 46 -2.63 20.66 0.74
CA ASP A 46 -2.97 21.89 0.02
C ASP A 46 -2.53 21.88 -1.46
N GLU A 47 -1.60 21.00 -1.84
CA GLU A 47 -1.09 20.87 -3.22
C GLU A 47 -1.81 19.77 -4.04
N MET A 48 -2.68 18.96 -3.42
CA MET A 48 -3.30 17.79 -4.05
C MET A 48 -4.79 17.99 -4.35
N SER A 49 -5.10 18.61 -5.50
CA SER A 49 -6.48 18.79 -5.97
C SER A 49 -6.88 17.82 -7.10
N THR A 50 -5.90 17.27 -7.82
CA THR A 50 -6.12 16.39 -8.97
C THR A 50 -5.36 15.07 -8.85
N LEU A 51 -5.71 14.09 -9.71
CA LEU A 51 -4.95 12.84 -9.79
C LEU A 51 -3.49 13.07 -10.22
N SER A 52 -3.25 14.06 -11.08
CA SER A 52 -1.89 14.41 -11.52
C SER A 52 -1.06 14.98 -10.37
N ASP A 53 -1.69 15.78 -9.49
CA ASP A 53 -1.03 16.27 -8.28
C ASP A 53 -0.66 15.12 -7.34
N TYR A 54 -1.59 14.19 -7.12
CA TYR A 54 -1.31 12.98 -6.34
C TYR A 54 -0.11 12.22 -6.90
N VAL A 55 -0.05 11.97 -8.21
CA VAL A 55 1.07 11.25 -8.85
C VAL A 55 2.40 11.99 -8.62
N ARG A 56 2.41 13.31 -8.80
CA ARG A 56 3.60 14.16 -8.56
C ARG A 56 4.05 14.11 -7.10
N CYS A 57 3.13 14.29 -6.15
CA CYS A 57 3.43 14.30 -4.72
C CYS A 57 3.85 12.91 -4.21
N SER A 58 3.17 11.84 -4.64
CA SER A 58 3.54 10.45 -4.36
C SER A 58 4.93 10.12 -4.90
N ALA A 59 5.26 10.50 -6.13
CA ALA A 59 6.60 10.31 -6.69
C ALA A 59 7.69 11.00 -5.83
N LYS A 60 7.47 12.26 -5.43
CA LYS A 60 8.40 13.00 -4.55
C LYS A 60 8.55 12.33 -3.18
N LEU A 61 7.46 11.82 -2.60
CA LEU A 61 7.52 11.10 -1.32
C LEU A 61 8.32 9.78 -1.47
N ARG A 62 8.11 9.04 -2.57
CA ARG A 62 8.81 7.78 -2.85
C ARG A 62 10.34 7.94 -2.92
N GLU A 63 10.85 9.08 -3.41
CA GLU A 63 12.29 9.36 -3.49
C GLU A 63 12.99 9.27 -2.12
N ILE A 64 12.39 9.85 -1.08
CA ILE A 64 12.96 9.83 0.27
C ILE A 64 12.58 8.56 1.06
N MET A 65 11.43 7.95 0.76
CA MET A 65 10.98 6.76 1.47
C MET A 65 11.83 5.53 1.18
N ALA A 66 12.28 5.31 -0.07
CA ALA A 66 13.12 4.16 -0.39
C ALA A 66 14.40 4.06 0.47
N PRO A 67 15.25 5.11 0.57
CA PRO A 67 16.41 5.09 1.46
C PRO A 67 16.07 4.94 2.94
N HIS A 68 14.98 5.57 3.38
CA HIS A 68 14.54 5.48 4.76
C HIS A 68 14.09 4.06 5.14
N VAL A 69 13.23 3.44 4.34
CA VAL A 69 12.72 2.07 4.55
C VAL A 69 13.87 1.06 4.59
N ALA A 70 14.82 1.14 3.65
CA ALA A 70 15.99 0.25 3.66
C ALA A 70 16.84 0.39 4.93
N THR A 71 16.95 1.62 5.47
CA THR A 71 17.67 1.86 6.72
C THR A 71 16.98 1.19 7.90
N LEU A 72 15.65 1.31 8.01
CA LEU A 72 14.86 0.66 9.06
C LEU A 72 14.99 -0.87 9.02
N LEU A 73 14.86 -1.44 7.82
CA LEU A 73 15.05 -2.88 7.58
C LEU A 73 16.45 -3.34 7.99
N GLY A 74 17.50 -2.58 7.61
CA GLY A 74 18.89 -2.86 7.99
C GLY A 74 19.17 -2.76 9.50
N GLN A 75 18.37 -1.99 10.25
CA GLN A 75 18.42 -1.93 11.73
C GLN A 75 17.61 -3.05 12.41
N GLY A 76 17.03 -3.96 11.63
CA GLY A 76 16.30 -5.10 12.15
C GLY A 76 14.83 -4.80 12.48
N LEU A 77 14.23 -3.77 11.88
CA LEU A 77 12.81 -3.46 12.01
C LEU A 77 12.06 -4.01 10.78
N SER A 78 10.89 -4.59 10.99
CA SER A 78 9.97 -4.86 9.89
C SER A 78 9.26 -3.58 9.49
N VAL A 79 8.90 -3.45 8.21
CA VAL A 79 8.20 -2.27 7.69
C VAL A 79 6.97 -2.73 6.94
N VAL A 80 5.81 -2.16 7.31
CA VAL A 80 4.60 -2.21 6.51
C VAL A 80 4.53 -0.95 5.69
N LEU A 81 4.64 -1.10 4.37
CA LEU A 81 4.60 0.00 3.42
C LEU A 81 3.18 0.07 2.84
N ASP A 82 2.30 0.84 3.49
CA ASP A 82 0.92 1.08 3.04
C ASP A 82 0.89 2.15 1.95
N PHE A 83 1.55 1.80 0.84
CA PHE A 83 1.55 2.47 -0.44
C PHE A 83 0.86 1.54 -1.45
N PRO A 84 0.13 2.06 -2.45
CA PRO A 84 -0.59 1.22 -3.39
C PRO A 84 0.37 0.54 -4.39
N ALA A 85 0.66 -0.74 -4.18
CA ALA A 85 1.41 -1.59 -5.11
C ALA A 85 0.60 -1.98 -6.36
N ASN A 86 -0.25 -1.08 -6.85
CA ASN A 86 -1.30 -1.36 -7.84
C ASN A 86 -0.83 -1.20 -9.29
N THR A 87 0.27 -0.49 -9.52
CA THR A 87 0.89 -0.32 -10.84
C THR A 87 2.22 -1.07 -10.88
N ILE A 88 2.66 -1.42 -12.09
CA ILE A 88 3.99 -2.03 -12.30
C ILE A 88 5.08 -1.06 -11.82
N GLU A 89 4.99 0.22 -12.18
CA GLU A 89 5.96 1.25 -11.78
C GLU A 89 6.13 1.36 -10.25
N THR A 90 5.03 1.34 -9.48
CA THR A 90 5.15 1.40 -8.01
C THR A 90 5.81 0.13 -7.47
N ARG A 91 5.56 -1.04 -8.08
CA ARG A 91 6.19 -2.29 -7.67
C ARG A 91 7.66 -2.37 -8.07
N GLU A 92 8.05 -1.82 -9.21
CA GLU A 92 9.47 -1.66 -9.57
C GLU A 92 10.20 -0.78 -8.56
N TRP A 93 9.59 0.33 -8.13
CA TRP A 93 10.15 1.14 -7.04
C TRP A 93 10.29 0.36 -5.73
N MET A 94 9.26 -0.39 -5.33
CA MET A 94 9.33 -1.25 -4.14
C MET A 94 10.42 -2.32 -4.27
N ARG A 95 10.63 -2.86 -5.47
CA ARG A 95 11.71 -3.81 -5.76
C ARG A 95 13.08 -3.17 -5.52
N GLY A 96 13.27 -1.94 -5.98
CA GLY A 96 14.51 -1.19 -5.74
C GLY A 96 14.83 -0.94 -4.26
N ILE A 97 13.83 -1.00 -3.36
CA ILE A 97 14.08 -0.99 -1.90
C ILE A 97 14.75 -2.30 -1.48
N LEU A 98 14.25 -3.43 -1.99
CA LEU A 98 14.73 -4.77 -1.64
C LEU A 98 16.18 -4.99 -2.09
N ASP A 99 16.56 -4.44 -3.24
CA ASP A 99 17.94 -4.50 -3.76
C ASP A 99 18.96 -3.83 -2.82
N ARG A 100 18.50 -3.04 -1.85
CA ARG A 100 19.32 -2.30 -0.88
C ARG A 100 19.36 -2.95 0.50
N THR A 101 18.74 -4.11 0.67
CA THR A 101 18.66 -4.82 1.95
C THR A 101 18.79 -6.33 1.77
N HIS A 102 19.03 -7.05 2.86
CA HIS A 102 18.88 -8.51 2.91
C HIS A 102 17.62 -8.93 3.67
N ALA A 103 16.68 -8.00 3.89
CA ALA A 103 15.43 -8.30 4.58
C ALA A 103 14.54 -9.21 3.72
N ALA A 104 13.72 -10.01 4.39
CA ALA A 104 12.66 -10.74 3.73
C ALA A 104 11.61 -9.77 3.17
N HIS A 105 10.76 -10.24 2.26
CA HIS A 105 9.67 -9.45 1.71
C HIS A 105 8.43 -10.29 1.47
N VAL A 106 7.27 -9.64 1.55
CA VAL A 106 5.97 -10.21 1.16
C VAL A 106 5.14 -9.16 0.45
N LEU A 107 4.63 -9.50 -0.74
CA LEU A 107 3.58 -8.73 -1.42
C LEU A 107 2.22 -9.35 -1.10
N HIS A 108 1.46 -8.66 -0.27
CA HIS A 108 0.11 -9.04 0.13
C HIS A 108 -0.89 -8.56 -0.92
N VAL A 109 -1.49 -9.49 -1.66
CA VAL A 109 -2.44 -9.21 -2.73
C VAL A 109 -3.85 -9.46 -2.23
N LEU A 110 -4.64 -8.41 -2.06
CA LEU A 110 -6.06 -8.50 -1.75
C LEU A 110 -6.83 -8.54 -3.06
N ASP A 111 -7.12 -9.75 -3.52
CA ASP A 111 -7.82 -10.04 -4.78
C ASP A 111 -9.31 -10.23 -4.51
N LEU A 112 -10.02 -9.10 -4.51
CA LEU A 112 -11.46 -9.06 -4.26
C LEU A 112 -12.22 -8.61 -5.51
N PRO A 113 -13.44 -9.16 -5.71
CA PRO A 113 -14.35 -8.65 -6.72
C PRO A 113 -14.63 -7.16 -6.53
N ASP A 114 -14.93 -6.47 -7.64
CA ASP A 114 -15.31 -5.06 -7.60
C ASP A 114 -16.56 -4.84 -6.73
N GLU A 115 -17.52 -5.77 -6.76
CA GLU A 115 -18.75 -5.66 -5.97
C GLU A 115 -18.46 -5.65 -4.47
N SER A 116 -17.65 -6.60 -3.97
CA SER A 116 -17.22 -6.62 -2.56
C SER A 116 -16.53 -5.30 -2.15
N CYS A 117 -15.67 -4.76 -3.02
CA CYS A 117 -14.97 -3.51 -2.74
C CYS A 117 -15.95 -2.31 -2.72
N LEU A 118 -16.92 -2.28 -3.62
CA LEU A 118 -17.94 -1.23 -3.69
C LEU A 118 -18.89 -1.28 -2.51
N GLU A 119 -19.32 -2.48 -2.08
CA GLU A 119 -20.14 -2.66 -0.88
C GLU A 119 -19.41 -2.12 0.36
N ARG A 120 -18.13 -2.47 0.53
CA ARG A 120 -17.29 -1.93 1.62
C ARG A 120 -17.13 -0.42 1.55
N LEU A 121 -16.93 0.12 0.35
CA LEU A 121 -16.83 1.56 0.13
C LEU A 121 -18.13 2.27 0.55
N ARG A 122 -19.29 1.75 0.13
CA ARG A 122 -20.61 2.29 0.48
C ARG A 122 -20.84 2.24 2.00
N ALA A 123 -20.52 1.12 2.65
CA ALA A 123 -20.66 0.96 4.10
C ALA A 123 -19.78 1.97 4.87
N ARG A 124 -18.51 2.12 4.47
CA ARG A 124 -17.58 3.08 5.09
C ARG A 124 -18.02 4.53 4.91
N ASN A 125 -18.51 4.88 3.72
CA ASN A 125 -19.05 6.22 3.45
C ASN A 125 -20.28 6.50 4.32
N ALA A 126 -21.14 5.51 4.55
CA ALA A 126 -22.31 5.65 5.43
C ALA A 126 -21.93 5.80 6.92
N ALA A 127 -20.82 5.18 7.36
CA ALA A 127 -20.33 5.26 8.73
C ALA A 127 -19.58 6.58 9.06
N GLY A 128 -19.16 7.36 8.05
CA GLY A 128 -18.45 8.62 8.25
C GLY A 128 -17.00 8.47 8.73
N GLU A 129 -16.42 7.27 8.64
CA GLU A 129 -15.12 6.91 9.22
C GLU A 129 -13.90 7.45 8.45
N HIS A 130 -14.09 8.13 7.30
CA HIS A 130 -12.98 8.64 6.50
C HIS A 130 -13.17 10.10 6.08
N PRO A 131 -12.10 10.92 6.09
CA PRO A 131 -12.14 12.31 5.64
C PRO A 131 -12.43 12.45 4.14
N PHE A 132 -12.27 11.37 3.35
CA PHE A 132 -12.59 11.33 1.93
C PHE A 132 -13.57 10.19 1.62
N ALA A 133 -14.84 10.57 1.38
CA ALA A 133 -15.87 9.67 0.88
C ALA A 133 -15.67 9.45 -0.63
N ALA A 134 -14.87 8.46 -1.01
CA ALA A 134 -14.65 8.15 -2.42
C ALA A 134 -15.95 7.68 -3.09
N THR A 135 -16.24 8.22 -4.27
CA THR A 135 -17.39 7.86 -5.10
C THR A 135 -17.14 6.58 -5.87
N GLU A 136 -18.20 5.92 -6.34
CA GLU A 136 -18.07 4.77 -7.24
C GLU A 136 -17.31 5.13 -8.53
N ALA A 137 -17.52 6.34 -9.08
CA ALA A 137 -16.76 6.81 -10.25
C ALA A 137 -15.25 6.90 -9.96
N GLN A 138 -14.86 7.40 -8.79
CA GLN A 138 -13.46 7.42 -8.36
C GLN A 138 -12.91 6.01 -8.15
N PHE A 139 -13.69 5.10 -7.55
CA PHE A 139 -13.32 3.69 -7.43
C PHE A 139 -13.00 3.09 -8.80
N ARG A 140 -13.91 3.21 -9.77
CA ARG A 140 -13.71 2.66 -11.13
C ARG A 140 -12.49 3.25 -11.81
N ARG A 141 -12.30 4.57 -11.70
CA ARG A 141 -11.14 5.26 -12.27
C ARG A 141 -9.82 4.75 -11.69
N LEU A 142 -9.73 4.63 -10.36
CA LEU A 142 -8.53 4.11 -9.68
C LEU A 142 -8.31 2.62 -10.00
N SER A 143 -9.37 1.81 -10.01
CA SER A 143 -9.31 0.40 -10.36
C SER A 143 -8.86 0.16 -11.80
N ALA A 144 -9.10 1.09 -12.74
CA ALA A 144 -8.63 0.98 -14.12
C ALA A 144 -7.08 0.98 -14.24
N HIS A 145 -6.39 1.59 -13.27
CA HIS A 145 -4.93 1.60 -13.18
C HIS A 145 -4.37 0.35 -12.51
N TYR A 146 -5.20 -0.47 -11.86
CA TYR A 146 -4.76 -1.70 -11.22
C TYR A 146 -4.21 -2.68 -12.27
N ARG A 147 -3.05 -3.23 -11.97
CA ARG A 147 -2.43 -4.35 -12.68
C ARG A 147 -2.06 -5.41 -11.65
N PRO A 148 -2.57 -6.65 -11.76
CA PRO A 148 -2.17 -7.71 -10.85
C PRO A 148 -0.65 -7.96 -10.95
N PRO A 149 0.02 -8.38 -9.86
CA PRO A 149 1.43 -8.75 -9.94
C PRO A 149 1.61 -10.04 -10.74
N SER A 150 2.72 -10.11 -11.47
CA SER A 150 3.15 -11.31 -12.19
C SER A 150 4.34 -12.00 -11.52
N ALA A 151 4.60 -13.26 -11.88
CA ALA A 151 5.72 -14.02 -11.33
C ALA A 151 7.09 -13.39 -11.68
N ASP A 152 7.20 -12.78 -12.86
CA ASP A 152 8.44 -12.17 -13.36
C ASP A 152 8.90 -10.97 -12.52
N GLU A 153 8.01 -10.42 -11.68
CA GLU A 153 8.33 -9.31 -10.76
C GLU A 153 9.04 -9.77 -9.48
N GLY A 154 9.21 -11.09 -9.27
CA GLY A 154 10.04 -11.66 -8.21
C GLY A 154 9.54 -11.41 -6.78
N PHE A 155 8.23 -11.19 -6.58
CA PHE A 155 7.64 -11.01 -5.24
C PHE A 155 7.32 -12.36 -4.60
N ASN A 156 7.56 -12.47 -3.29
CA ASN A 156 6.93 -13.51 -2.48
C ASN A 156 5.48 -13.09 -2.26
N VAL A 157 4.55 -13.67 -3.03
CA VAL A 157 3.15 -13.23 -3.03
C VAL A 157 2.33 -14.02 -2.02
N ARG A 158 1.52 -13.31 -1.22
CA ARG A 158 0.46 -13.89 -0.40
C ARG A 158 -0.88 -13.31 -0.82
N VAL A 159 -1.77 -14.17 -1.32
CA VAL A 159 -3.09 -13.78 -1.82
C VAL A 159 -4.14 -13.88 -0.72
N TYR A 160 -5.03 -12.90 -0.66
CA TYR A 160 -6.19 -12.81 0.23
C TYR A 160 -7.43 -12.62 -0.63
N THR A 161 -8.35 -13.59 -0.56
CA THR A 161 -9.65 -13.56 -1.24
C THR A 161 -10.76 -13.41 -0.21
N ASP A 162 -11.96 -13.04 -0.64
CA ASP A 162 -13.19 -13.21 0.14
C ASP A 162 -13.49 -14.71 0.19
N THR A 163 -12.80 -15.45 1.06
CA THR A 163 -13.35 -16.72 1.55
C THR A 163 -14.42 -16.38 2.57
N ALA A 164 -15.64 -16.88 2.31
CA ALA A 164 -16.77 -16.90 3.23
C ALA A 164 -16.40 -17.49 4.60
#